data_AF-A0A3M1Y712-F1
#
_entry.id   AF-A0A3M1Y712-F1
#
_cell.length_a   1.000
_cell.length_b   1.000
_cell.length_c   1.000
_cell.angle_alpha   90.00
_cell.angle_beta   90.00
_cell.angle_gamma   90.00
#
_symmetry.space_group_name_H-M   'P 1'
#
loop_
_entity.id
_entity.type
_entity.pdbx_description
1 polymer ?
#
loop_
_entity_poly.entity_id
_entity_poly.type
_entity_poly.pdbx_seq_one_letter_code
_entity_poly.pdbx_strand_id
1 'polypeptide(L)'
;MVKGLLTFLMLFLVCSISKAGKDRVIIDDFEQGLKRGWSTREFKGKTEYTVVNTERGKVLKAVSRASASGLIYKFKYDVKELPYLSWYWRVENIIKKGDATRKEGDDYAARIYVIFPHWFPPLTRSLNYIWANKLPKGAAVKNKYFSRAVMIAVESGTQNTGRWIHEKRNVYQDYRKQFGEEPPEA
;
A
#
# COMPACT_ATOMS: atom_id res chain seq x y z
N MET A 1 7.67 52.60 -54.82
CA MET A 1 8.94 52.09 -54.26
C MET A 1 8.75 51.92 -52.76
N VAL A 2 8.24 50.76 -52.32
CA VAL A 2 8.01 50.45 -50.88
C VAL A 2 8.81 49.19 -50.59
N LYS A 3 9.90 49.31 -49.83
CA LYS A 3 10.73 48.18 -49.41
C LYS A 3 10.07 47.53 -48.18
N GLY A 4 9.35 46.45 -48.40
CA GLY A 4 8.84 45.60 -47.31
C GLY A 4 9.94 44.64 -46.84
N LEU A 5 10.45 44.88 -45.64
CA LEU A 5 11.38 44.01 -44.94
C LEU A 5 10.59 42.83 -44.38
N LEU A 6 10.70 41.65 -45.00
CA LEU A 6 10.07 40.42 -44.49
C LEU A 6 10.95 39.86 -43.36
N THR A 7 10.52 40.07 -42.11
CA THR A 7 11.15 39.48 -40.92
C THR A 7 10.84 37.98 -40.90
N PHE A 8 11.86 37.14 -41.12
CA PHE A 8 11.75 35.68 -40.99
C PHE A 8 11.89 35.31 -39.51
N LEU A 9 10.75 35.07 -38.84
CA LEU A 9 10.75 34.58 -37.46
C LEU A 9 10.96 33.06 -37.47
N MET A 10 12.21 32.63 -37.36
CA MET A 10 12.58 31.22 -37.23
C MET A 10 12.32 30.76 -35.80
N LEU A 11 11.15 30.16 -35.54
CA LEU A 11 10.87 29.49 -34.27
C LEU A 11 11.75 28.25 -34.16
N PHE A 12 12.81 28.33 -33.35
CA PHE A 12 13.50 27.15 -32.84
C PHE A 12 12.57 26.45 -31.83
N LEU A 13 11.82 25.45 -32.30
CA LEU A 13 11.13 24.51 -31.43
C LEU A 13 12.19 23.59 -30.80
N VAL A 14 12.76 24.01 -29.67
CA VAL A 14 13.53 23.11 -28.82
C VAL A 14 12.52 22.19 -28.14
N CYS A 15 12.21 21.05 -28.77
CA CYS A 15 11.58 19.93 -28.09
C CYS A 15 12.58 19.39 -27.07
N SER A 16 12.46 19.81 -25.82
CA SER A 16 13.13 19.13 -24.71
C SER A 16 12.53 17.74 -24.50
N ILE A 17 13.44 16.78 -24.33
CA ILE A 17 13.25 15.34 -24.24
C ILE A 17 12.67 14.96 -22.87
N SER A 18 11.80 13.95 -22.81
CA SER A 18 11.57 13.20 -21.57
C SER A 18 12.01 11.75 -21.73
N LYS A 19 12.86 11.29 -20.81
CA LYS A 19 13.20 9.88 -20.66
C LYS A 19 11.98 9.17 -20.10
N ALA A 20 11.34 8.30 -20.88
CA ALA A 20 10.36 7.34 -20.36
C ALA A 20 11.10 6.31 -19.48
N GLY A 21 11.49 6.72 -18.28
CA GLY A 21 11.97 5.84 -17.22
C GLY A 21 10.78 5.19 -16.51
N LYS A 22 10.95 3.97 -16.02
CA LYS A 22 9.90 3.29 -15.23
C LYS A 22 9.71 4.01 -13.89
N ASP A 23 8.76 4.93 -13.80
CA ASP A 23 8.40 5.67 -12.57
C ASP A 23 7.69 4.81 -11.50
N ARG A 24 7.76 3.48 -11.63
CA ARG A 24 7.13 2.54 -10.68
C ARG A 24 7.93 1.26 -10.55
N VAL A 25 8.01 0.79 -9.31
CA VAL A 25 8.52 -0.53 -8.97
C VAL A 25 7.34 -1.47 -8.79
N ILE A 26 7.35 -2.59 -9.53
CA ILE A 26 6.37 -3.66 -9.35
C ILE A 26 6.90 -4.61 -8.28
N ILE A 27 6.21 -4.65 -7.14
CA ILE A 27 6.51 -5.60 -6.06
C ILE A 27 6.25 -7.02 -6.57
N ASP A 28 5.02 -7.28 -7.00
CA ASP A 28 4.61 -8.53 -7.64
C ASP A 28 3.36 -8.28 -8.51
N ASP A 29 3.34 -8.87 -9.70
CA ASP A 29 2.18 -8.90 -10.61
C ASP A 29 1.54 -10.30 -10.67
N PHE A 30 2.17 -11.30 -10.03
CA PHE A 30 1.75 -12.70 -9.96
C PHE A 30 1.64 -13.43 -11.31
N GLU A 31 2.08 -12.81 -12.42
CA GLU A 31 1.92 -13.38 -13.76
C GLU A 31 2.68 -14.70 -13.94
N GLN A 32 3.80 -14.84 -13.22
CA GLN A 32 4.63 -16.05 -13.18
C GLN A 32 4.48 -16.83 -11.87
N GLY A 33 3.38 -16.60 -11.13
CA GLY A 33 3.21 -17.10 -9.77
C GLY A 33 3.79 -16.15 -8.73
N LEU A 34 3.91 -16.60 -7.48
CA LEU A 34 4.43 -15.77 -6.39
C LEU A 34 5.93 -15.53 -6.57
N LYS A 35 6.34 -14.27 -6.72
CA LYS A 35 7.72 -13.89 -7.00
C LYS A 35 8.69 -14.37 -5.90
N ARG A 36 9.92 -14.68 -6.29
CA ARG A 36 11.00 -14.98 -5.33
C ARG A 36 11.25 -13.76 -4.45
N GLY A 37 11.28 -13.95 -3.13
CA GLY A 37 11.48 -12.88 -2.13
C GLY A 37 10.33 -12.73 -1.14
N TRP A 38 9.16 -13.28 -1.45
CA TRP A 38 8.09 -13.44 -0.46
C TRP A 38 8.47 -14.50 0.57
N SER A 39 8.17 -14.21 1.83
CA SER A 39 8.36 -15.13 2.96
C SER A 39 7.14 -15.09 3.88
N THR A 40 6.75 -16.24 4.41
CA THR A 40 5.65 -16.31 5.38
C THR A 40 6.20 -16.16 6.79
N ARG A 41 5.54 -15.34 7.61
CA ARG A 41 5.77 -15.26 9.05
C ARG A 41 4.53 -15.70 9.78
N GLU A 42 4.64 -16.80 10.52
CA GLU A 42 3.56 -17.36 11.33
C GLU A 42 3.61 -16.81 12.76
N PHE A 43 2.45 -16.48 13.30
CA PHE A 43 2.27 -16.14 14.72
C PHE A 43 1.31 -17.11 15.41
N LYS A 44 0.23 -17.50 14.73
CA LYS A 44 -0.73 -18.52 15.18
C LYS A 44 -1.40 -19.16 13.97
N GLY A 45 -0.96 -20.34 13.54
CA GLY A 45 -1.50 -21.00 12.36
C GLY A 45 -1.15 -20.26 11.06
N LYS A 46 -1.45 -20.88 9.93
CA LYS A 46 -1.05 -20.38 8.60
C LYS A 46 -2.25 -19.86 7.81
N THR A 47 -2.07 -18.70 7.19
CA THR A 47 -2.88 -18.27 6.04
C THR A 47 -2.33 -18.94 4.80
N GLU A 48 -3.21 -19.56 4.01
CA GLU A 48 -2.88 -20.17 2.73
C GLU A 48 -2.84 -19.09 1.65
N TYR A 49 -1.70 -18.96 0.98
CA TYR A 49 -1.49 -18.01 -0.11
C TYR A 49 -1.35 -18.78 -1.42
N THR A 50 -2.22 -18.49 -2.38
CA THR A 50 -2.23 -19.16 -3.69
C THR A 50 -2.42 -18.13 -4.79
N VAL A 51 -1.70 -18.28 -5.91
CA VAL A 51 -1.96 -17.45 -7.09
C VAL A 51 -3.09 -18.11 -7.89
N VAL A 52 -4.13 -17.33 -8.19
CA VAL A 52 -5.33 -17.80 -8.90
C VAL A 52 -5.62 -16.91 -10.12
N ASN A 53 -6.23 -17.49 -11.14
CA ASN A 53 -6.70 -16.74 -12.30
C ASN A 53 -8.05 -16.09 -12.00
N THR A 54 -8.21 -14.84 -12.44
CA THR A 54 -9.47 -14.08 -12.36
C THR A 54 -9.69 -13.32 -13.66
N GLU A 55 -10.86 -12.69 -13.81
CA GLU A 55 -11.14 -11.78 -14.93
C GLU A 55 -10.14 -10.61 -15.05
N ARG A 56 -9.39 -10.31 -13.97
CA ARG A 56 -8.39 -9.24 -13.94
C ARG A 56 -6.95 -9.71 -14.17
N GLY A 57 -6.76 -10.99 -14.49
CA GLY A 57 -5.45 -11.63 -14.53
C GLY A 57 -5.16 -12.43 -13.25
N LYS A 58 -3.87 -12.69 -13.01
CA LYS A 58 -3.42 -13.48 -11.86
C LYS A 58 -3.38 -12.62 -10.60
N VAL A 59 -3.89 -13.17 -9.50
CA VAL A 59 -3.93 -12.47 -8.21
C VAL A 59 -3.55 -13.41 -7.08
N LEU A 60 -3.04 -12.84 -5.99
CA LEU A 60 -2.80 -13.57 -4.75
C LEU A 60 -4.11 -13.71 -3.95
N LYS A 61 -4.57 -14.95 -3.79
CA LYS A 61 -5.66 -15.31 -2.87
C LYS A 61 -5.08 -15.71 -1.52
N ALA A 62 -5.58 -15.08 -0.46
CA ALA A 62 -5.27 -15.42 0.92
C ALA A 62 -6.51 -16.06 1.58
N VAL A 63 -6.34 -17.23 2.20
CA VAL A 63 -7.39 -17.92 2.98
C VAL A 63 -6.88 -18.17 4.39
N SER A 64 -7.52 -17.57 5.38
CA SER A 64 -7.23 -17.77 6.79
C SER A 64 -8.38 -18.50 7.50
N ARG A 65 -8.05 -19.31 8.51
CA ARG A 65 -9.02 -20.04 9.34
C ARG A 65 -8.59 -19.92 10.79
N ALA A 66 -9.11 -18.90 11.48
CA ALA A 66 -8.72 -18.55 12.86
C ALA A 66 -7.18 -18.47 13.05
N SER A 67 -6.48 -17.96 12.02
CA SER A 67 -5.03 -17.89 11.96
C SER A 67 -4.52 -16.44 11.92
N ALA A 68 -3.27 -16.26 12.33
CA ALA A 68 -2.52 -15.02 12.25
C ALA A 68 -1.14 -15.33 11.64
N SER A 69 -1.01 -15.02 10.35
CA SER A 69 0.28 -15.03 9.65
C SER A 69 0.33 -13.88 8.63
N GLY A 70 1.54 -13.47 8.28
CA GLY A 70 1.79 -12.45 7.26
C GLY A 70 2.61 -13.01 6.11
N LEU A 71 2.32 -12.55 4.89
CA LEU A 71 3.21 -12.70 3.75
C LEU A 71 4.03 -11.42 3.60
N ILE A 72 5.35 -11.53 3.63
CA ILE A 72 6.28 -10.41 3.74
C ILE A 72 7.20 -10.39 2.53
N TYR A 73 7.21 -9.27 1.81
CA TYR A 73 8.21 -8.95 0.79
C TYR A 73 9.09 -7.82 1.32
N LYS A 74 10.40 -8.07 1.39
CA LYS A 74 11.36 -7.05 1.80
C LYS A 74 11.95 -6.39 0.56
N PHE A 75 11.82 -5.07 0.47
CA PHE A 75 12.49 -4.28 -0.54
C PHE A 75 12.90 -2.93 0.05
N LYS A 76 14.01 -2.38 -0.43
CA LYS A 76 14.51 -1.06 -0.06
C LYS A 76 14.08 -0.06 -1.13
N TYR A 77 13.60 1.11 -0.71
CA TYR A 77 13.19 2.18 -1.60
C TYR A 77 13.11 3.49 -0.80
N ASP A 78 13.45 4.61 -1.43
CA ASP A 78 13.20 5.91 -0.83
C ASP A 78 11.73 6.32 -1.01
N VAL A 79 11.02 6.46 0.11
CA VAL A 79 9.62 6.91 0.12
C VAL A 79 9.47 8.38 -0.28
N LYS A 80 10.54 9.18 -0.27
CA LYS A 80 10.55 10.54 -0.81
C LYS A 80 10.58 10.56 -2.33
N GLU A 81 11.33 9.63 -2.93
CA GLU A 81 11.41 9.48 -4.40
C GLU A 81 10.20 8.73 -4.96
N LEU A 82 9.73 7.69 -4.26
CA LEU A 82 8.60 6.84 -4.66
C LEU A 82 7.50 6.84 -3.57
N PRO A 83 6.78 7.96 -3.35
CA PRO A 83 5.87 8.10 -2.22
C PRO A 83 4.56 7.32 -2.37
N TYR A 84 4.20 6.90 -3.58
CA TYR A 84 2.90 6.29 -3.84
C TYR A 84 2.95 4.77 -3.81
N LEU A 85 2.23 4.17 -2.86
CA LEU A 85 1.89 2.76 -2.88
C LEU A 85 0.52 2.58 -3.53
N SER A 86 0.43 1.73 -4.55
CA SER A 86 -0.85 1.41 -5.22
C SER A 86 -1.06 -0.09 -5.28
N TRP A 87 -2.29 -0.54 -5.02
CA TRP A 87 -2.65 -1.96 -5.08
C TRP A 87 -4.12 -2.13 -5.39
N TYR A 88 -4.49 -3.35 -5.73
CA TYR A 88 -5.88 -3.77 -5.76
C TYR A 88 -6.11 -4.86 -4.72
N TRP A 89 -7.28 -4.83 -4.12
CA TRP A 89 -7.72 -5.90 -3.23
C TRP A 89 -9.22 -6.13 -3.35
N ARG A 90 -9.66 -7.28 -2.89
CA ARG A 90 -11.06 -7.66 -2.76
C ARG A 90 -11.18 -8.49 -1.49
N VAL A 91 -12.18 -8.18 -0.68
CA VAL A 91 -12.55 -9.01 0.47
C VAL A 91 -13.98 -9.51 0.26
N GLU A 92 -14.24 -10.77 0.57
CA GLU A 92 -15.57 -11.36 0.41
C GLU A 92 -16.52 -10.94 1.54
N ASN A 93 -15.97 -10.69 2.74
CA ASN A 93 -16.75 -10.25 3.89
C ASN A 93 -15.85 -9.53 4.91
N ILE A 94 -16.48 -8.84 5.86
CA ILE A 94 -15.81 -8.26 7.03
C ILE A 94 -15.82 -9.22 8.22
N ILE A 95 -14.99 -8.92 9.20
CA ILE A 95 -15.00 -9.58 10.50
C ILE A 95 -15.95 -8.79 11.40
N LYS A 96 -17.23 -9.20 11.46
CA LYS A 96 -18.30 -8.44 12.16
C LYS A 96 -17.95 -8.03 13.61
N LYS A 97 -17.19 -8.87 14.31
CA LYS A 97 -16.76 -8.62 15.69
C LYS A 97 -15.53 -7.72 15.82
N GLY A 98 -14.74 -7.56 14.74
CA GLY A 98 -13.54 -6.74 14.76
C GLY A 98 -13.85 -5.25 14.90
N ASP A 99 -12.96 -4.54 15.58
CA ASP A 99 -13.03 -3.13 15.89
C ASP A 99 -11.62 -2.59 16.18
N ALA A 100 -11.08 -1.81 15.24
CA ALA A 100 -9.74 -1.23 15.31
C ALA A 100 -9.52 -0.34 16.55
N THR A 101 -10.59 0.16 17.15
CA THR A 101 -10.52 1.06 18.31
C THR A 101 -10.35 0.30 19.63
N ARG A 102 -10.47 -1.03 19.60
CA ARG A 102 -10.43 -1.91 20.77
C ARG A 102 -9.33 -2.95 20.64
N LYS A 103 -8.71 -3.32 21.75
CA LYS A 103 -7.61 -4.30 21.78
C LYS A 103 -8.10 -5.68 21.33
N GLU A 104 -9.25 -6.13 21.84
CA GLU A 104 -9.84 -7.44 21.48
C GLU A 104 -10.39 -7.46 20.04
N GLY A 105 -10.47 -6.31 19.38
CA GLY A 105 -11.01 -6.13 18.04
C GLY A 105 -9.97 -5.85 16.96
N ASP A 106 -8.67 -5.96 17.26
CA ASP A 106 -7.55 -5.71 16.32
C ASP A 106 -7.44 -6.81 15.25
N ASP A 107 -8.50 -6.99 14.47
CA ASP A 107 -8.61 -7.97 13.39
C ASP A 107 -9.37 -7.36 12.21
N TYR A 108 -8.93 -7.68 10.99
CA TYR A 108 -9.32 -6.97 9.76
C TYR A 108 -9.50 -7.95 8.61
N ALA A 109 -10.41 -7.63 7.69
CA ALA A 109 -10.64 -8.46 6.51
C ALA A 109 -9.37 -8.55 5.61
N ALA A 110 -8.62 -7.45 5.50
CA ALA A 110 -7.33 -7.39 4.84
C ALA A 110 -6.47 -6.26 5.43
N ARG A 111 -5.15 -6.42 5.37
CA ARG A 111 -4.18 -5.44 5.86
C ARG A 111 -2.89 -5.47 5.06
N ILE A 112 -2.37 -4.30 4.72
CA ILE A 112 -1.03 -4.09 4.16
C ILE A 112 -0.18 -3.31 5.17
N TYR A 113 1.04 -3.79 5.41
CA TYR A 113 2.01 -3.15 6.30
C TYR A 113 3.07 -2.41 5.48
N VAL A 114 3.34 -1.17 5.86
CA VAL A 114 4.60 -0.49 5.53
C VAL A 114 5.36 -0.30 6.82
N ILE A 115 6.51 -0.97 6.93
CA ILE A 115 7.32 -1.02 8.14
C ILE A 115 8.57 -0.16 7.94
N PHE A 116 8.81 0.75 8.87
CA PHE A 116 9.98 1.63 8.91
C PHE A 116 10.88 1.12 10.05
N PRO A 117 11.88 0.29 9.73
CA PRO A 117 12.75 -0.32 10.74
C PRO A 117 13.59 0.75 11.44
N HIS A 118 13.97 0.45 12.67
CA HIS A 118 14.87 1.28 13.45
C HIS A 118 15.97 0.43 14.07
N TRP A 119 17.18 0.97 14.21
CA TRP A 119 18.34 0.25 14.78
C TRP A 119 18.06 -0.27 16.20
N PHE A 120 17.28 0.49 16.97
CA PHE A 120 16.66 0.04 18.20
C PHE A 120 15.22 -0.46 17.92
N PRO A 121 14.95 -1.79 17.89
CA PRO A 121 13.69 -2.34 17.39
C PRO A 121 12.41 -1.83 18.05
N PRO A 122 12.37 -1.54 19.37
CA PRO A 122 11.19 -0.95 20.01
C PRO A 122 10.74 0.40 19.41
N LEU A 123 11.62 1.09 18.68
CA LEU A 123 11.31 2.36 18.02
C LEU A 123 10.80 2.20 16.58
N THR A 124 10.73 0.97 16.05
CA THR A 124 10.14 0.67 14.73
C THR A 124 8.75 1.28 14.62
N ARG A 125 8.43 1.83 13.45
CA ARG A 125 7.11 2.39 13.13
C ARG A 125 6.47 1.62 12.00
N SER A 126 5.14 1.60 11.96
CA SER A 126 4.43 1.06 10.81
C SER A 126 3.14 1.79 10.50
N LEU A 127 2.89 1.94 9.21
CA LEU A 127 1.58 2.29 8.67
C LEU A 127 0.89 1.00 8.22
N ASN A 128 -0.37 0.86 8.62
CA ASN A 128 -1.15 -0.34 8.37
C ASN A 128 -2.41 0.07 7.64
N TYR A 129 -2.45 -0.12 6.32
CA TYR A 129 -3.63 0.15 5.51
C TYR A 129 -4.60 -1.02 5.64
N ILE A 130 -5.79 -0.77 6.17
CA ILE A 130 -6.76 -1.82 6.51
C ILE A 130 -8.06 -1.65 5.74
N TRP A 131 -8.66 -2.79 5.41
CA TRP A 131 -10.10 -2.87 5.20
C TRP A 131 -10.74 -3.03 6.58
N ALA A 132 -11.20 -1.91 7.14
CA ALA A 132 -11.77 -1.85 8.46
C ALA A 132 -13.16 -2.51 8.51
N ASN A 133 -13.54 -3.02 9.69
CA ASN A 133 -14.89 -3.55 9.88
C ASN A 133 -15.89 -2.46 10.27
N LYS A 134 -15.46 -1.53 11.16
CA LYS A 134 -16.29 -0.48 11.76
C LYS A 134 -15.66 0.91 11.75
N LEU A 135 -14.32 0.99 11.76
CA LEU A 135 -13.61 2.27 11.74
C LEU A 135 -13.94 2.99 10.41
N PRO A 136 -14.45 4.23 10.41
CA PRO A 136 -14.83 4.92 9.19
C PRO A 136 -13.67 5.04 8.19
N LYS A 137 -13.96 4.91 6.90
CA LYS A 137 -12.98 5.14 5.82
C LYS A 137 -12.36 6.54 5.98
N GLY A 138 -11.04 6.61 5.87
CA GLY A 138 -10.23 7.82 6.07
C GLY A 138 -9.79 8.07 7.51
N ALA A 139 -10.39 7.39 8.51
CA ALA A 139 -9.96 7.51 9.89
C ALA A 139 -8.67 6.70 10.16
N ALA A 140 -7.94 7.12 11.19
CA ALA A 140 -6.73 6.45 11.65
C ALA A 140 -6.70 6.32 13.16
N VAL A 141 -6.20 5.20 13.68
CA VAL A 141 -6.04 4.93 15.11
C VAL A 141 -4.70 4.27 15.40
N LYS A 142 -4.10 4.59 16.55
CA LYS A 142 -2.94 3.85 17.04
C LYS A 142 -3.36 2.45 17.45
N ASN A 143 -2.56 1.45 17.08
CA ASN A 143 -2.77 0.08 17.49
C ASN A 143 -2.70 -0.05 19.02
N LYS A 144 -3.58 -0.85 19.60
CA LYS A 144 -3.72 -0.99 21.06
C LYS A 144 -2.67 -1.92 21.70
N TYR A 145 -2.00 -2.75 20.91
CA TYR A 145 -0.87 -3.59 21.34
C TYR A 145 0.48 -2.89 21.12
N PHE A 146 0.61 -2.11 20.05
CA PHE A 146 1.86 -1.42 19.72
C PHE A 146 1.57 0.01 19.24
N SER A 147 1.76 0.99 20.13
CA SER A 147 1.38 2.39 19.90
C SER A 147 2.11 3.10 18.74
N ARG A 148 3.19 2.50 18.22
CA ARG A 148 3.96 2.98 17.07
C ARG A 148 3.51 2.36 15.74
N ALA A 149 2.51 1.50 15.76
CA ALA A 149 1.74 1.10 14.60
C ALA A 149 0.46 1.94 14.50
N VAL A 150 0.19 2.45 13.30
CA VAL A 150 -1.02 3.23 13.02
C VAL A 150 -1.85 2.50 11.99
N MET A 151 -3.12 2.26 12.34
CA MET A 151 -4.13 1.62 11.52
C MET A 151 -4.89 2.70 10.76
N ILE A 152 -4.82 2.70 9.43
CA ILE A 152 -5.49 3.66 8.55
C ILE A 152 -6.55 2.91 7.75
N ALA A 153 -7.83 3.26 7.97
CA ALA A 153 -8.93 2.69 7.20
C ALA A 153 -8.94 3.29 5.79
N VAL A 154 -8.48 2.53 4.81
CA VAL A 154 -8.56 2.94 3.39
C VAL A 154 -9.83 2.38 2.73
N GLU A 155 -10.41 1.33 3.31
CA GLU A 155 -11.79 0.90 3.05
C GLU A 155 -12.46 0.46 4.36
N SER A 156 -13.79 0.44 4.43
CA SER A 156 -14.52 0.02 5.62
C SER A 156 -15.89 -0.61 5.33
N GLY A 157 -16.26 -1.57 6.17
CA GLY A 157 -17.59 -2.16 6.17
C GLY A 157 -17.88 -3.04 4.95
N THR A 158 -19.16 -3.32 4.73
CA THR A 158 -19.64 -4.27 3.72
C THR A 158 -20.05 -3.65 2.40
N GLN A 159 -20.03 -2.32 2.28
CA GLN A 159 -20.56 -1.64 1.08
C GLN A 159 -19.83 -2.06 -0.21
N ASN A 160 -18.53 -2.32 -0.11
CA ASN A 160 -17.66 -2.66 -1.23
C ASN A 160 -17.17 -4.12 -1.22
N THR A 161 -17.68 -4.98 -0.32
CA THR A 161 -17.29 -6.40 -0.31
C THR A 161 -17.67 -7.09 -1.62
N GLY A 162 -16.88 -8.07 -2.05
CA GLY A 162 -17.06 -8.77 -3.33
C GLY A 162 -16.63 -7.96 -4.56
N ARG A 163 -16.16 -6.71 -4.38
CA ARG A 163 -15.66 -5.86 -5.47
C ARG A 163 -14.16 -5.66 -5.37
N TRP A 164 -13.53 -5.54 -6.54
CA TRP A 164 -12.14 -5.12 -6.62
C TRP A 164 -12.04 -3.62 -6.40
N ILE A 165 -11.29 -3.23 -5.37
CA ILE A 165 -11.04 -1.83 -5.03
C ILE A 165 -9.59 -1.49 -5.34
N HIS A 166 -9.39 -0.37 -6.03
CA HIS A 166 -8.08 0.23 -6.24
C HIS A 166 -7.77 1.19 -5.09
N GLU A 167 -6.61 1.03 -4.48
CA GLU A 167 -6.09 1.94 -3.48
C GLU A 167 -4.80 2.58 -3.98
N LYS A 168 -4.64 3.88 -3.70
CA LYS A 168 -3.41 4.63 -3.92
C LYS A 168 -3.16 5.52 -2.72
N ARG A 169 -2.04 5.33 -2.03
CA ARG A 169 -1.67 6.07 -0.81
C ARG A 169 -0.33 6.75 -0.97
N ASN A 170 -0.25 8.01 -0.56
CA ASN A 170 1.02 8.71 -0.40
C ASN A 170 1.59 8.34 0.97
N VAL A 171 2.47 7.34 0.99
CA VAL A 171 3.07 6.78 2.20
C VAL A 171 3.91 7.81 2.95
N TYR A 172 4.62 8.68 2.21
CA TYR A 172 5.41 9.77 2.81
C TYR A 172 4.52 10.75 3.59
N GLN A 173 3.44 11.23 2.97
CA GLN A 173 2.48 12.13 3.61
C GLN A 173 1.75 11.45 4.77
N ASP A 174 1.34 10.19 4.61
CA ASP A 174 0.70 9.42 5.68
C ASP A 174 1.66 9.25 6.87
N TYR A 175 2.94 8.97 6.64
CA TYR A 175 3.93 8.88 7.72
C TYR A 175 4.04 10.20 8.49
N ARG A 176 4.24 11.32 7.77
CA ARG A 176 4.38 12.65 8.39
C ARG A 176 3.14 13.04 9.17
N LYS A 177 1.95 12.78 8.61
CA LYS A 177 0.68 13.07 9.28
C LYS A 177 0.51 12.30 10.59
N GLN A 178 0.93 11.04 10.62
CA GLN A 178 0.68 10.17 11.78
C GLN A 178 1.78 10.24 12.85
N PHE A 179 3.02 10.55 12.47
CA PHE A 179 4.17 10.54 13.38
C PHE A 179 4.78 11.93 13.63
N GLY A 180 4.48 12.93 12.80
CA GLY A 180 4.96 14.30 12.98
C GLY A 180 6.44 14.52 12.65
N GLU A 181 7.09 13.57 11.98
CA GLU A 181 8.51 13.61 11.62
C GLU A 181 8.75 13.03 10.22
N GLU A 182 9.98 13.18 9.70
CA GLU A 182 10.38 12.58 8.44
C GLU A 182 10.51 11.05 8.56
N PRO A 183 10.11 10.28 7.54
CA PRO A 183 10.40 8.85 7.52
C PRO A 183 11.91 8.62 7.46
N PRO A 184 12.41 7.55 8.12
CA PRO A 184 13.80 7.16 7.97
C PRO A 184 14.08 6.76 6.51
N GLU A 185 15.32 6.92 6.06
CA GLU A 185 15.78 6.34 4.81
C GLU A 185 15.65 4.81 4.88
N ALA A 186 15.09 4.19 3.84
CA ALA A 186 14.72 2.77 3.82
C ALA A 186 15.45 1.97 2.73
#